data_AF-A0AAV0Z4P9-F1
#
_entry.id   AF-A0AAV0Z4P9-F1
#
_cell.length_a   1.000
_cell.length_b   1.000
_cell.length_c   1.000
_cell.angle_alpha   90.00
_cell.angle_beta   90.00
_cell.angle_gamma   90.00
#
_symmetry.space_group_name_H-M   'P 1'
#
loop_
_entity.id
_entity.type
_entity.pdbx_description
1 polymer ?
#
loop_
_entity_poly.entity_id
_entity_poly.type
_entity_poly.pdbx_seq_one_letter_code
_entity_poly.pdbx_strand_id
1 'polypeptide(L)'
;MTESSVELDKLVGLDVRDKPESIEIETIVQAVIKSLNHKFSGFTSDLVGMQPRIEELEKLLKLSSKDDDFRVLGILGMGGVGETTHATILYDRISYQFDARCFINNTHY
;
A
#
# COMPACT_ATOMS: atom_id res chain seq x y z
N MET A 1 17.75 3.55 1.01
CA MET A 1 17.29 4.83 1.59
C MET A 1 17.51 6.04 0.66
N THR A 2 18.06 5.89 -0.54
CA THR A 2 18.37 7.01 -1.46
C THR A 2 17.37 7.17 -2.60
N GLU A 3 16.71 6.09 -3.06
CA GLU A 3 15.83 6.14 -4.25
C GLU A 3 14.56 6.99 -4.05
N SER A 4 13.93 6.91 -2.88
CA SER A 4 12.69 7.67 -2.59
C SER A 4 12.91 9.19 -2.55
N SER A 5 14.11 9.64 -2.20
CA SER A 5 14.46 11.07 -2.16
C SER A 5 14.75 11.60 -3.58
N VAL A 6 15.32 10.77 -4.45
CA VAL A 6 15.61 11.10 -5.85
C VAL A 6 14.33 11.24 -6.70
N GLU A 7 13.24 10.56 -6.33
CA GLU A 7 11.96 10.65 -7.04
C GLU A 7 11.15 11.91 -6.65
N LEU A 8 11.26 12.39 -5.41
CA LEU A 8 10.62 13.63 -4.96
C LEU A 8 11.30 14.88 -5.54
N ASP A 9 12.62 14.89 -5.68
CA ASP A 9 13.36 16.00 -6.28
C ASP A 9 12.97 16.23 -7.76
N LYS A 10 12.51 15.18 -8.46
CA LYS A 10 12.04 15.28 -9.85
C LYS A 10 10.65 15.92 -9.99
N LEU A 11 9.87 16.00 -8.90
CA LEU A 11 8.59 16.71 -8.89
C LEU A 11 8.80 18.23 -8.80
N VAL A 12 9.93 18.68 -8.24
CA VAL A 12 10.30 20.09 -8.11
C VAL A 12 10.77 20.60 -9.47
N GLY A 13 9.82 20.96 -10.33
CA GLY A 13 10.11 21.51 -11.66
C GLY A 13 9.18 21.05 -12.79
N LEU A 14 8.06 20.39 -12.49
CA LEU A 14 7.06 20.05 -13.50
C LEU A 14 6.50 21.33 -14.13
N ASP A 15 6.70 21.45 -15.45
CA ASP A 15 6.20 22.55 -16.25
C ASP A 15 4.75 22.28 -16.64
N VAL A 16 3.85 23.11 -16.11
CA VAL A 16 2.39 22.96 -16.24
C VAL A 16 1.84 23.66 -17.49
N ARG A 17 2.68 24.38 -18.24
CA ARG A 17 2.25 25.37 -19.26
C ARG A 17 1.50 24.78 -20.46
N ASP A 18 1.60 23.48 -20.71
CA ASP A 18 1.00 22.82 -21.89
C ASP A 18 0.11 21.60 -21.55
N LYS A 19 -0.31 21.43 -20.30
CA LYS A 19 -1.10 20.27 -19.86
C LYS A 19 -2.27 20.66 -18.95
N PRO A 20 -3.34 19.85 -18.90
CA PRO A 20 -4.40 20.06 -17.91
C PRO A 20 -3.83 19.95 -16.50
N GLU A 21 -4.02 21.00 -15.69
CA GLU A 21 -3.52 21.06 -14.30
C GLU A 21 -3.98 19.86 -13.46
N SER A 22 -5.19 19.35 -13.72
CA SER A 22 -5.74 18.19 -13.02
C SER A 22 -4.90 16.93 -13.19
N ILE A 23 -4.34 16.70 -14.39
CA ILE A 23 -3.50 15.53 -14.69
C ILE A 23 -2.14 15.64 -13.99
N GLU A 24 -1.59 16.86 -13.94
CA GLU A 24 -0.32 17.14 -13.25
C GLU A 24 -0.48 16.98 -11.73
N ILE A 25 -1.57 17.50 -11.16
CA ILE A 25 -1.91 17.31 -9.74
C ILE A 25 -2.07 15.82 -9.42
N GLU A 26 -2.79 15.07 -10.23
CA GLU A 26 -2.98 13.63 -10.03
C GLU A 26 -1.64 12.87 -10.08
N THR A 27 -0.77 13.22 -11.03
CA THR A 27 0.57 12.64 -11.16
C THR A 27 1.42 12.91 -9.93
N ILE A 28 1.42 14.15 -9.42
CA ILE A 28 2.13 14.54 -8.20
C ILE A 28 1.59 13.79 -6.98
N VAL A 29 0.27 13.72 -6.83
CA VAL A 29 -0.40 13.01 -5.72
C VAL A 29 0.00 11.52 -5.72
N GLN A 30 -0.05 10.87 -6.88
CA GLN A 30 0.35 9.46 -7.02
C GLN A 30 1.83 9.23 -6.69
N ALA A 31 2.72 10.11 -7.16
CA ALA A 31 4.15 10.02 -6.86
C ALA A 31 4.45 10.19 -5.35
N VAL A 32 3.78 11.14 -4.69
CA VAL A 32 3.91 11.36 -3.23
C VAL A 32 3.38 10.16 -2.44
N ILE A 33 2.21 9.62 -2.80
CA ILE A 33 1.64 8.44 -2.17
C ILE A 33 2.61 7.26 -2.26
N LYS A 34 3.15 6.99 -3.47
CA LYS A 34 4.11 5.90 -3.70
C LYS A 34 5.39 6.08 -2.87
N SER A 35 5.93 7.29 -2.79
CA SER A 35 7.14 7.59 -1.99
C SER A 35 6.91 7.44 -0.49
N LEU A 36 5.76 7.90 0.03
CA LEU A 36 5.41 7.74 1.44
C LEU A 36 5.21 6.27 1.82
N ASN A 37 4.59 5.46 0.96
CA ASN A 37 4.38 4.04 1.23
C ASN A 37 5.69 3.23 1.31
N HIS A 38 6.70 3.58 0.51
CA HIS A 38 8.06 3.02 0.67
C HIS A 38 8.61 3.29 2.08
N LYS A 39 8.27 4.44 2.67
CA LYS A 39 8.68 4.81 4.03
C LYS A 39 7.88 4.07 5.11
N PHE A 40 6.59 3.85 4.89
CA PHE A 40 5.73 3.05 5.79
C PHE A 40 6.02 1.55 5.75
N SER A 41 6.62 1.03 4.66
CA SER A 41 7.20 -0.33 4.64
C SER A 41 8.26 -0.54 5.74
N GLY A 42 8.88 0.51 6.27
CA GLY A 42 9.79 0.40 7.42
C GLY A 42 9.08 0.05 8.73
N PHE A 43 7.76 0.23 8.84
CA PHE A 43 7.02 -0.11 10.07
C PHE A 43 6.90 -1.63 10.26
N THR A 44 7.04 -2.43 9.19
CA THR A 44 7.01 -3.90 9.27
C THR A 44 8.37 -4.50 9.65
N SER A 45 9.47 -3.72 9.61
CA SER A 45 10.80 -4.24 9.96
C SER A 45 10.98 -4.57 11.44
N ASP A 46 10.14 -3.96 12.30
CA ASP A 46 10.18 -4.21 13.75
C ASP A 46 9.42 -5.50 14.15
N LEU A 47 8.76 -6.16 13.19
CA LEU A 47 7.96 -7.38 13.40
C LEU A 47 8.63 -8.57 12.71
N VAL A 48 9.67 -9.11 13.36
CA VAL A 48 10.42 -10.28 12.88
C VAL A 48 9.47 -11.44 12.55
N GLY A 49 9.50 -11.91 11.30
CA GLY A 49 8.71 -13.05 10.83
C GLY A 49 7.33 -12.72 10.23
N MET A 50 6.87 -11.45 10.28
CA MET A 50 5.64 -11.06 9.60
C MET A 50 5.85 -10.79 8.10
N GLN A 51 7.01 -10.26 7.72
CA GLN A 51 7.31 -9.91 6.33
C GLN A 51 7.09 -11.07 5.33
N PRO A 52 7.58 -12.30 5.59
CA PRO A 52 7.34 -13.44 4.69
C PRO A 52 5.86 -13.80 4.55
N ARG A 53 5.09 -13.67 5.64
CA ARG A 53 3.64 -13.96 5.64
C ARG A 53 2.87 -12.93 4.84
N ILE A 54 3.21 -11.65 4.98
CA ILE A 54 2.59 -10.58 4.18
C ILE A 54 2.89 -10.78 2.70
N GLU A 55 4.12 -11.11 2.32
CA GLU A 55 4.50 -11.42 0.94
C GLU A 55 3.74 -12.65 0.38
N GLU A 56 3.44 -13.64 1.20
CA GLU A 56 2.60 -14.77 0.82
C GLU A 56 1.15 -14.33 0.55
N LEU A 57 0.57 -13.50 1.42
CA LEU A 57 -0.78 -12.94 1.23
C LEU A 57 -0.87 -12.11 -0.05
N GLU A 58 0.14 -11.29 -0.36
CA GLU A 58 0.21 -10.52 -1.62
C GLU A 58 0.22 -11.42 -2.86
N LYS A 59 0.95 -12.54 -2.80
CA LYS A 59 0.99 -13.54 -3.89
C LYS A 59 -0.36 -14.23 -4.08
N LEU A 60 -1.05 -14.57 -2.98
CA LEU A 60 -2.39 -15.17 -3.05
C LEU A 60 -3.41 -14.21 -3.68
N LEU A 61 -3.30 -12.92 -3.35
CA LEU A 61 -4.11 -11.88 -3.98
C LEU A 61 -3.70 -11.58 -5.44
N LYS A 62 -2.56 -12.10 -5.90
CA LYS A 62 -1.94 -11.83 -7.21
C LYS A 62 -1.98 -10.33 -7.57
N LEU A 63 -1.56 -9.47 -6.64
CA LEU A 63 -1.57 -8.01 -6.81
C LEU A 63 -0.71 -7.51 -7.99
N SER A 64 0.19 -8.34 -8.51
CA SER A 64 0.96 -8.06 -9.72
C SER A 64 0.26 -8.47 -11.02
N SER A 65 -0.92 -9.08 -10.98
CA SER A 65 -1.69 -9.43 -12.18
C SER A 65 -2.43 -8.21 -12.72
N LYS A 66 -2.66 -8.19 -14.04
CA LYS A 66 -3.52 -7.19 -14.70
C LYS A 66 -5.01 -7.60 -14.71
N ASP A 67 -5.34 -8.69 -14.04
CA ASP A 67 -6.72 -9.19 -13.98
C ASP A 67 -7.51 -8.43 -12.89
N ASP A 68 -8.57 -7.74 -13.29
CA ASP A 68 -9.50 -7.01 -12.41
C ASP A 68 -10.53 -7.93 -11.71
N ASP A 69 -10.16 -9.18 -11.45
CA ASP A 69 -11.03 -10.16 -10.81
C ASP A 69 -11.21 -9.86 -9.32
N PHE A 70 -12.44 -10.04 -8.82
CA PHE A 70 -12.76 -9.96 -7.41
C PHE A 70 -12.12 -11.12 -6.62
N ARG A 71 -11.47 -10.80 -5.50
CA ARG A 71 -10.76 -11.76 -4.65
C ARG A 71 -11.12 -11.57 -3.19
N VAL A 72 -11.33 -12.70 -2.51
CA VAL A 72 -11.55 -12.73 -1.07
C VAL A 72 -10.47 -13.60 -0.44
N LEU A 73 -9.82 -13.08 0.58
CA LEU A 73 -8.83 -13.80 1.38
C LEU A 73 -9.30 -13.85 2.82
N GLY A 74 -9.53 -15.06 3.33
CA GLY A 74 -9.80 -15.29 4.74
C GLY A 74 -8.50 -15.54 5.50
N ILE A 75 -8.27 -14.78 6.56
CA ILE A 75 -7.16 -15.01 7.50
C ILE A 75 -7.77 -15.66 8.75
N LEU A 76 -7.42 -16.91 9.03
CA LEU A 76 -7.96 -17.68 10.14
C LEU A 76 -6.85 -18.41 10.89
N GLY A 77 -6.87 -18.30 12.21
CA GLY A 77 -5.96 -19.02 13.10
C GLY A 77 -6.46 -19.00 14.54
N MET A 78 -5.58 -19.42 15.45
CA MET A 78 -5.89 -19.43 16.87
C MET A 78 -6.04 -18.01 17.41
N GLY A 79 -6.89 -17.82 18.42
CA GLY A 79 -7.05 -16.53 19.10
C GLY A 79 -5.72 -16.01 19.64
N GLY A 80 -5.48 -14.70 19.52
CA GLY A 80 -4.27 -14.04 20.03
C GLY A 80 -3.01 -14.15 19.16
N VAL A 81 -3.06 -14.87 18.03
CA VAL A 81 -1.94 -14.94 17.06
C VAL A 81 -1.71 -13.61 16.31
N GLY A 82 -2.72 -12.73 16.32
CA GLY A 82 -2.66 -11.44 15.65
C GLY A 82 -3.13 -11.51 14.20
N GLU A 83 -4.15 -12.31 13.89
CA GLU A 83 -4.72 -12.37 12.53
C GLU A 83 -5.23 -10.99 12.08
N THR A 84 -5.90 -10.25 12.96
CA THR A 84 -6.29 -8.86 12.70
C THR A 84 -5.08 -7.97 12.43
N THR A 85 -3.97 -8.20 13.12
CA THR A 85 -2.72 -7.46 12.89
C THR A 85 -2.16 -7.71 11.50
N HIS A 86 -2.17 -8.97 11.03
CA HIS A 86 -1.76 -9.29 9.66
C HIS A 86 -2.67 -8.63 8.62
N ALA A 87 -3.99 -8.63 8.86
CA ALA A 87 -4.96 -7.96 8.00
C ALA A 87 -4.70 -6.43 7.93
N THR A 88 -4.45 -5.78 9.07
CA THR A 88 -4.15 -4.34 9.13
C THR A 88 -2.86 -4.02 8.38
N ILE A 89 -1.78 -4.76 8.63
CA ILE A 89 -0.49 -4.53 7.98
C ILE A 89 -0.60 -4.74 6.46
N LEU A 90 -1.30 -5.79 6.02
CA LEU A 90 -1.54 -6.03 4.61
C LEU A 90 -2.35 -4.88 3.99
N TYR A 91 -3.42 -4.43 4.65
CA TYR A 91 -4.23 -3.30 4.18
C TYR A 91 -3.39 -2.02 4.02
N ASP A 92 -2.61 -1.64 5.03
CA ASP A 92 -1.76 -0.46 4.97
C ASP A 92 -0.76 -0.54 3.81
N ARG A 93 -0.27 -1.74 3.51
CA ARG A 93 0.70 -2.00 2.44
C ARG A 93 0.09 -1.98 1.04
N ILE A 94 -1.15 -2.42 0.84
CA ILE A 94 -1.69 -2.61 -0.52
C ILE A 94 -2.80 -1.65 -0.89
N SER A 95 -3.44 -0.99 0.09
CA SER A 95 -4.65 -0.22 -0.14
C SER A 95 -4.47 0.93 -1.13
N TYR A 96 -3.26 1.49 -1.26
CA TYR A 96 -2.97 2.57 -2.20
C TYR A 96 -3.05 2.17 -3.67
N GLN A 97 -3.01 0.86 -3.97
CA GLN A 97 -3.12 0.34 -5.33
C GLN A 97 -4.57 0.36 -5.83
N PHE A 98 -5.53 0.72 -4.98
CA PHE A 98 -6.95 0.74 -5.27
C PHE A 98 -7.52 2.14 -5.13
N ASP A 99 -8.34 2.56 -6.09
CA ASP A 99 -8.99 3.87 -6.09
C ASP A 99 -9.97 4.03 -4.92
N ALA A 100 -10.66 2.94 -4.57
CA ALA A 100 -11.58 2.86 -3.45
C ALA A 100 -11.09 1.82 -2.44
N ARG A 101 -10.99 2.22 -1.18
CA ARG A 101 -10.45 1.40 -0.09
C ARG A 101 -11.14 1.71 1.24
N CYS A 102 -11.42 0.68 2.02
CA CYS A 102 -12.00 0.81 3.36
C CYS A 102 -11.49 -0.35 4.24
N PHE A 103 -11.18 -0.05 5.50
CA PHE A 103 -10.86 -1.06 6.51
C PHE A 103 -11.97 -1.08 7.56
N ILE A 104 -12.69 -2.19 7.64
CA ILE A 104 -13.77 -2.39 8.61
C ILE A 104 -13.22 -3.21 9.77
N ASN A 105 -12.98 -2.54 10.90
CA ASN A 105 -12.61 -3.20 12.14
C ASN A 105 -13.81 -3.24 13.07
N ASN A 106 -14.23 -4.41 13.54
CA ASN A 106 -15.31 -4.49 14.51
C ASN A 106 -14.75 -4.31 15.92
N THR A 107 -14.80 -3.07 16.44
CA THR A 107 -14.25 -2.72 17.78
C THR A 107 -15.29 -2.63 18.88
N HIS A 108 -16.53 -3.12 18.69
CA HIS A 108 -17.60 -3.01 19.67
C HIS A 108 -18.17 -4.39 20.04
N TYR A 109 -17.98 -4.77 21.31
CA TYR A 109 -18.82 -5.71 22.06
C TYR A 109 -19.38 -4.96 23.27
#